data_AF-A0A2V4PE07-F1
#
_entry.id   AF-A0A2V4PE07-F1
#
_cell.length_a   1.000
_cell.length_b   1.000
_cell.length_c   1.000
_cell.angle_alpha   90.00
_cell.angle_beta   90.00
_cell.angle_gamma   90.00
#
_symmetry.space_group_name_H-M   'P 1'
#
loop_
_entity.id
_entity.type
_entity.pdbx_description
1 polymer ?
#
loop_
_entity_poly.entity_id
_entity_poly.type
_entity_poly.pdbx_seq_one_letter_code
_entity_poly.pdbx_strand_id
1 'polypeptide(L)'
;MQYAERQADHGSWAGPTYLTARVLTLTGTIVALDQATLEAAMEQLRAAVGVSDVVLTVRETIPKQCTARRSGKLLLERITDRTATYSVLVTAPDPRRYSTTLQQGSTGLPSTTGGLVLPLTLPLTMSSTTVSGSITAANAGSMATRPVLTITGPVVQPVITVQAAGGAVTQLAYGDQLGAGDTLVLDCDAHTAVLNGTASRRRYLSGPWPEIAAGSTATLLFRAASGSAPATLSASWRSAWM
;
A
#
# COMPACT_ATOMS: atom_id res chain seq x y z
N MET A 1 5.94 5.98 -23.76
CA MET A 1 4.51 6.29 -24.00
C MET A 1 4.09 5.50 -25.21
N GLN A 2 2.95 4.80 -25.14
CA GLN A 2 2.43 4.05 -26.28
C GLN A 2 1.45 4.97 -27.03
N TYR A 3 1.69 5.20 -28.31
CA TYR A 3 0.80 5.98 -29.17
C TYR A 3 0.22 5.04 -30.23
N ALA A 4 -1.07 5.13 -30.48
CA ALA A 4 -1.72 4.44 -31.60
C ALA A 4 -2.08 5.48 -32.66
N GLU A 5 -1.57 5.33 -33.88
CA GLU A 5 -1.91 6.24 -34.98
C GLU A 5 -3.40 6.20 -35.28
N ARG A 6 -3.97 7.34 -35.68
CA ARG A 6 -5.34 7.38 -36.15
C ARG A 6 -5.42 6.75 -37.55
N GLN A 7 -6.39 5.87 -37.77
CA GLN A 7 -6.63 5.38 -39.13
C GLN A 7 -7.16 6.52 -40.00
N ALA A 8 -6.46 6.79 -41.10
CA ALA A 8 -6.81 7.78 -42.12
C ALA A 8 -6.97 9.23 -41.62
N ASP A 9 -6.35 9.60 -40.49
CA ASP A 9 -6.33 10.97 -39.98
C ASP A 9 -4.96 11.31 -39.37
N HIS A 10 -4.65 12.60 -39.25
CA HIS A 10 -3.40 13.06 -38.65
C HIS A 10 -3.41 12.87 -37.12
N GLY A 11 -2.27 12.44 -36.59
CA GLY A 11 -2.03 12.34 -35.16
C GLY A 11 -2.26 10.94 -34.57
N SER A 12 -2.29 10.88 -33.25
CA SER A 12 -2.30 9.63 -32.50
C SER A 12 -3.19 9.70 -31.26
N TRP A 13 -3.77 8.57 -30.89
CA TRP A 13 -4.36 8.35 -29.57
C TRP A 13 -3.25 8.14 -28.53
N ALA A 14 -3.26 8.96 -27.47
CA ALA A 14 -2.38 8.78 -26.34
C ALA A 14 -2.81 7.54 -25.54
N GLY A 15 -1.93 6.54 -25.47
CA GLY A 15 -2.11 5.38 -24.61
C GLY A 15 -1.71 5.66 -23.15
N PRO A 16 -1.91 4.67 -22.26
CA PRO A 16 -1.53 4.81 -20.86
C PRO A 16 -0.03 5.06 -20.72
N THR A 17 0.31 5.96 -19.80
CA THR A 17 1.71 6.28 -19.47
C THR A 17 1.97 5.94 -18.03
N TYR A 18 3.02 5.16 -17.80
CA TYR A 18 3.45 4.73 -16.48
C TYR A 18 4.80 5.35 -16.15
N LEU A 19 5.02 5.64 -14.87
CA LEU A 19 6.31 6.07 -14.38
C LEU A 19 7.30 4.89 -14.42
N THR A 20 8.55 5.19 -14.77
CA THR A 20 9.62 4.20 -14.70
C THR A 20 10.08 4.03 -13.26
N ALA A 21 10.84 2.96 -13.01
CA ALA A 21 11.58 2.78 -11.76
C ALA A 21 12.41 4.05 -11.43
N ARG A 22 12.51 4.39 -10.15
CA ARG A 22 13.24 5.57 -9.71
C ARG A 22 14.68 5.21 -9.40
N VAL A 23 15.61 5.87 -10.08
CA VAL A 23 17.04 5.79 -9.77
C VAL A 23 17.39 6.90 -8.78
N LEU A 24 18.06 6.53 -7.70
CA LEU A 24 18.53 7.43 -6.65
C LEU A 24 20.05 7.28 -6.51
N THR A 25 20.74 8.40 -6.36
CA THR A 25 22.18 8.41 -6.08
C THR A 25 22.39 8.90 -4.66
N LEU A 26 22.93 8.04 -3.80
CA LEU A 26 23.30 8.37 -2.43
C LEU A 26 24.78 8.72 -2.40
N THR A 27 25.08 9.97 -2.10
CA THR A 27 26.46 10.44 -1.97
C THR A 27 26.74 10.87 -0.54
N GLY A 28 27.95 10.62 -0.07
CA GLY A 28 28.39 11.14 1.22
C GLY A 28 29.90 11.08 1.39
N THR A 29 30.33 11.55 2.56
CA THR A 29 31.73 11.61 2.96
C THR A 29 31.92 10.82 4.24
N ILE A 30 32.92 9.95 4.25
CA ILE A 30 33.41 9.23 5.42
C ILE A 30 34.56 10.06 5.97
N VAL A 31 34.50 10.39 7.26
CA VAL A 31 35.55 11.07 8.00
C VAL A 31 35.99 10.17 9.15
N ALA A 32 37.29 9.90 9.24
CA ALA A 32 37.89 9.03 10.23
C ALA A 32 39.09 9.71 10.92
N LEU A 33 39.55 9.13 12.03
CA LEU A 33 40.64 9.71 12.82
C LEU A 33 42.03 9.37 12.23
N ASP A 34 42.13 8.21 11.59
CA ASP A 34 43.36 7.70 10.98
C ASP A 34 43.04 6.81 9.76
N GLN A 35 44.09 6.33 9.09
CA GLN A 35 43.95 5.52 7.89
C GLN A 35 43.33 4.15 8.17
N ALA A 36 43.69 3.51 9.29
CA ALA A 36 43.19 2.18 9.62
C ALA A 36 41.67 2.20 9.88
N THR A 37 41.20 3.22 10.60
CA THR A 37 39.77 3.45 10.84
C THR A 37 39.02 3.84 9.57
N LEU A 38 39.65 4.59 8.66
CA LEU A 38 39.07 4.88 7.35
C LEU A 38 38.88 3.61 6.52
N GLU A 39 39.90 2.75 6.43
CA GLU A 39 39.83 1.50 5.69
C GLU A 39 38.77 0.55 6.27
N ALA A 40 38.69 0.46 7.60
CA ALA A 40 37.63 -0.30 8.29
C ALA A 40 36.23 0.25 8.00
N ALA A 41 36.05 1.58 8.02
CA ALA A 41 34.77 2.21 7.70
C ALA A 41 34.37 2.01 6.23
N MET A 42 35.33 2.05 5.30
CA MET A 42 35.10 1.74 3.89
C MET A 42 34.65 0.29 3.69
N GLU A 43 35.24 -0.66 4.43
CA GLU A 43 34.83 -2.06 4.37
C GLU A 43 33.45 -2.30 4.99
N GLN A 44 33.15 -1.64 6.11
CA GLN A 44 31.80 -1.63 6.69
C GLN A 44 30.76 -1.12 5.70
N LEU A 45 31.07 -0.06 4.95
CA LEU A 45 30.17 0.44 3.91
C LEU A 45 29.97 -0.61 2.79
N ARG A 46 31.03 -1.27 2.32
CA ARG A 46 30.90 -2.33 1.30
C ARG A 46 30.00 -3.46 1.76
N ALA A 47 30.14 -3.88 3.01
CA ALA A 47 29.30 -4.92 3.61
C ALA A 47 27.85 -4.48 3.78
N ALA A 48 27.61 -3.22 4.17
CA ALA A 48 26.26 -2.69 4.38
C ALA A 48 25.49 -2.49 3.07
N VAL A 49 26.17 -2.12 1.97
CA VAL A 49 25.53 -1.86 0.68
C VAL A 49 25.44 -3.15 -0.17
N GLY A 50 24.62 -4.09 0.32
CA GLY A 50 24.27 -5.32 -0.38
C GLY A 50 23.38 -5.11 -1.62
N VAL A 51 23.09 -6.21 -2.34
CA VAL A 51 22.25 -6.22 -3.56
C VAL A 51 20.78 -6.59 -3.25
N SER A 52 20.46 -6.84 -1.98
CA SER A 52 19.10 -7.15 -1.52
C SER A 52 18.22 -5.90 -1.44
N ASP A 53 16.92 -6.12 -1.30
CA ASP A 53 15.93 -5.09 -1.02
C ASP A 53 16.22 -4.45 0.33
N VAL A 54 16.25 -3.12 0.33
CA VAL A 54 16.41 -2.31 1.53
C VAL A 54 15.33 -1.26 1.54
N VAL A 55 14.75 -1.03 2.72
CA VAL A 55 13.86 0.10 2.96
C VAL A 55 14.73 1.32 3.20
N LEU A 56 14.72 2.24 2.24
CA LEU A 56 15.40 3.52 2.35
C LEU A 56 14.43 4.55 2.94
N THR A 57 14.77 5.11 4.09
CA THR A 57 13.98 6.15 4.77
C THR A 57 14.69 7.49 4.73
N VAL A 58 14.01 8.52 4.21
CA VAL A 58 14.48 9.90 4.22
C VAL A 58 13.75 10.65 5.35
N ARG A 59 14.52 11.19 6.30
CA ARG A 59 14.01 11.96 7.44
C ARG A 59 13.82 13.43 7.07
N GLU A 60 12.76 13.69 6.32
CA GLU A 60 12.25 15.05 6.04
C GLU A 60 11.21 15.46 7.11
N THR A 61 10.59 16.64 6.97
CA THR A 61 9.47 17.08 7.84
C THR A 61 8.38 16.03 7.98
N ILE A 62 8.03 15.38 6.87
CA ILE A 62 7.24 14.15 6.86
C ILE A 62 8.19 13.03 6.42
N PRO A 63 8.60 12.13 7.32
CA PRO A 63 9.48 11.02 6.97
C PRO A 63 8.84 10.14 5.91
N LYS A 64 9.62 9.82 4.88
CA LYS A 64 9.17 8.98 3.76
C LYS A 64 10.11 7.81 3.56
N GLN A 65 9.59 6.73 3.00
CA GLN A 65 10.32 5.52 2.72
C GLN A 65 10.01 4.96 1.34
N CYS A 66 10.97 4.25 0.76
CA CYS A 66 10.80 3.47 -0.46
C CYS A 66 11.65 2.20 -0.37
N THR A 67 11.21 1.13 -1.03
CA THR A 67 12.04 -0.08 -1.17
C THR A 67 12.93 0.11 -2.39
N ALA A 68 14.24 0.03 -2.18
CA ALA A 68 15.24 0.16 -3.23
C ALA A 68 16.25 -0.98 -3.15
N ARG A 69 16.89 -1.27 -4.27
CA ARG A 69 17.98 -2.24 -4.38
C ARG A 69 19.20 -1.54 -4.96
N ARG A 70 20.41 -1.91 -4.54
CA ARG A 70 21.62 -1.38 -5.15
C ARG A 70 21.67 -1.73 -6.63
N SER A 71 21.95 -0.73 -7.45
CA SER A 71 22.17 -0.87 -8.87
C SER A 71 23.56 -0.33 -9.22
N GLY A 72 24.30 -1.07 -10.03
CA GLY A 72 25.68 -0.72 -10.36
C GLY A 72 26.68 -0.94 -9.23
N LYS A 73 27.84 -0.28 -9.37
CA LYS A 73 29.01 -0.43 -8.49
C LYS A 73 29.01 0.66 -7.42
N LEU A 74 29.37 0.29 -6.19
CA LEU A 74 29.73 1.24 -5.14
C LEU A 74 31.02 1.95 -5.54
N LEU A 75 30.93 3.27 -5.77
CA LEU A 75 32.08 4.11 -6.01
C LEU A 75 32.59 4.61 -4.67
N LEU A 76 33.83 4.28 -4.35
CA LEU A 76 34.52 4.68 -3.13
C LEU A 76 35.86 5.28 -3.53
N GLU A 77 36.07 6.54 -3.21
CA GLU A 77 37.29 7.27 -3.53
C GLU A 77 37.91 7.83 -2.27
N ARG A 78 39.18 7.51 -2.03
CA ARG A 78 39.95 8.05 -0.91
C ARG A 78 40.51 9.41 -1.32
N ILE A 79 40.18 10.46 -0.59
CA ILE A 79 40.70 11.82 -0.82
C ILE A 79 41.98 12.03 -0.01
N THR A 80 41.98 11.64 1.26
CA THR A 80 43.11 11.73 2.19
C THR A 80 43.18 10.48 3.05
N ASP A 81 44.19 10.40 3.92
CA ASP A 81 44.32 9.30 4.90
C ASP A 81 43.20 9.30 5.96
N ARG A 82 42.33 10.31 5.98
CA ARG A 82 41.23 10.47 6.95
C ARG A 82 39.87 10.70 6.31
N THR A 83 39.81 10.87 4.99
CA THR A 83 38.59 11.25 4.28
C THR A 83 38.42 10.43 3.01
N ALA A 84 37.24 9.85 2.84
CA ALA A 84 36.82 9.20 1.60
C ALA A 84 35.42 9.65 1.21
N THR A 85 35.12 9.70 -0.09
CA THR A 85 33.78 9.91 -0.61
C THR A 85 33.19 8.61 -1.11
N TYR A 86 31.88 8.50 -1.02
CA TYR A 86 31.15 7.37 -1.60
C TYR A 86 30.00 7.85 -2.46
N SER A 87 29.69 7.06 -3.49
CA SER A 87 28.48 7.17 -4.28
C SER A 87 27.90 5.78 -4.48
N VAL A 88 26.66 5.62 -4.05
CA VAL A 88 25.85 4.40 -4.21
C VAL A 88 24.68 4.73 -5.09
N LEU A 89 24.54 3.99 -6.19
CA LEU A 89 23.34 4.06 -7.01
C LEU A 89 22.37 2.97 -6.55
N VAL A 90 21.13 3.37 -6.28
CA VAL A 90 20.04 2.46 -5.90
C VAL A 90 18.84 2.70 -6.80
N THR A 91 18.13 1.63 -7.16
CA THR A 91 16.92 1.69 -7.98
C THR A 91 15.74 1.19 -7.16
N ALA A 92 14.71 2.02 -7.04
CA ALA A 92 13.42 1.67 -6.48
C ALA A 92 12.49 1.20 -7.61
N PRO A 93 12.05 -0.08 -7.61
CA PRO A 93 11.11 -0.58 -8.61
C PRO A 93 9.78 0.19 -8.60
N ASP A 94 9.29 0.53 -7.40
CA ASP A 94 8.17 1.44 -7.23
C ASP A 94 8.69 2.89 -7.10
N PRO A 95 8.30 3.81 -8.01
CA PRO A 95 8.72 5.20 -7.96
C PRO A 95 8.07 6.03 -6.85
N ARG A 96 7.09 5.50 -6.10
CA ARG A 96 6.38 6.20 -5.03
C ARG A 96 7.19 6.27 -3.74
N ARG A 97 7.04 7.38 -3.01
CA ARG A 97 7.57 7.58 -1.65
C ARG A 97 6.43 7.43 -0.66
N TYR A 98 6.47 6.44 0.22
CA TYR A 98 5.43 6.17 1.20
C TYR A 98 5.70 6.84 2.54
N SER A 99 4.68 7.22 3.29
CA SER A 99 4.85 7.61 4.70
C SER A 99 5.44 6.45 5.50
N THR A 100 6.30 6.75 6.48
CA THR A 100 6.71 5.75 7.47
C THR A 100 5.54 5.34 8.39
N THR A 101 4.50 6.16 8.49
CA THR A 101 3.32 5.89 9.30
C THR A 101 2.35 4.98 8.53
N LEU A 102 2.16 3.76 9.05
CA LEU A 102 1.14 2.83 8.55
C LEU A 102 -0.21 3.20 9.16
N GLN A 103 -1.20 3.47 8.30
CA GLN A 103 -2.58 3.65 8.71
C GLN A 103 -3.31 2.32 8.59
N GLN A 104 -4.22 2.05 9.52
CA GLN A 104 -5.00 0.83 9.56
C GLN A 104 -6.44 1.13 9.98
N GLY A 105 -7.36 0.31 9.50
CA GLY A 105 -8.75 0.30 9.95
C GLY A 105 -9.29 -1.12 9.88
N SER A 106 -10.29 -1.43 10.71
CA SER A 106 -10.99 -2.70 10.68
C SER A 106 -12.48 -2.49 10.87
N THR A 107 -13.28 -3.35 10.25
CA THR A 107 -14.74 -3.32 10.34
C THR A 107 -15.31 -4.72 10.22
N GLY A 108 -16.43 -4.97 10.90
CA GLY A 108 -17.20 -6.20 10.72
C GLY A 108 -18.17 -6.08 9.54
N LEU A 109 -18.97 -7.13 9.30
CA LEU A 109 -20.13 -6.99 8.42
C LEU A 109 -21.13 -5.97 9.01
N PRO A 110 -21.83 -5.19 8.18
CA PRO A 110 -22.80 -4.22 8.65
C PRO A 110 -23.92 -4.95 9.38
N SER A 111 -24.14 -4.55 10.63
CA SER A 111 -25.16 -5.15 11.48
C SER A 111 -25.74 -4.09 12.42
N THR A 112 -27.05 -4.12 12.58
CA THR A 112 -27.75 -3.37 13.63
C THR A 112 -28.29 -4.40 14.61
N THR A 113 -27.85 -4.33 15.87
CA THR A 113 -28.38 -5.18 16.94
C THR A 113 -29.11 -4.30 17.96
N GLY A 114 -30.35 -4.68 18.25
CA GLY A 114 -31.25 -3.90 19.12
C GLY A 114 -32.16 -2.93 18.36
N GLY A 115 -33.07 -2.30 19.10
CA GLY A 115 -34.13 -1.43 18.58
C GLY A 115 -35.51 -2.05 18.81
N LEU A 116 -36.31 -1.40 19.65
CA LEU A 116 -37.70 -1.78 19.92
C LEU A 116 -38.58 -0.58 19.60
N VAL A 117 -39.46 -0.72 18.60
CA VAL A 117 -40.51 0.27 18.31
C VAL A 117 -41.76 -0.15 19.06
N LEU A 118 -41.96 0.40 20.26
CA LEU A 118 -43.22 0.23 20.98
C LEU A 118 -44.26 1.20 20.39
N PRO A 119 -45.51 0.78 20.12
CA PRO A 119 -46.61 1.67 19.75
C PRO A 119 -47.15 2.44 20.98
N LEU A 120 -46.25 2.85 21.87
CA LEU A 120 -46.51 3.67 23.05
C LEU A 120 -45.36 4.67 23.16
N THR A 121 -45.68 5.97 23.17
CA THR A 121 -44.70 7.05 23.37
C THR A 121 -44.18 7.04 24.81
N LEU A 122 -43.31 6.08 25.12
CA LEU A 122 -42.47 6.10 26.31
C LEU A 122 -41.25 6.98 26.02
N PRO A 123 -40.88 7.94 26.91
CA PRO A 123 -39.64 8.69 26.79
C PRO A 123 -38.45 7.82 27.24
N LEU A 124 -38.31 6.65 26.63
CA LEU A 124 -37.26 5.68 26.93
C LEU A 124 -36.56 5.31 25.62
N THR A 125 -35.36 5.85 25.41
CA THR A 125 -34.51 5.49 24.26
C THR A 125 -33.67 4.27 24.65
N MET A 126 -33.97 3.12 24.03
CA MET A 126 -33.10 1.93 24.13
C MET A 126 -31.93 2.09 23.16
N SER A 127 -30.70 1.99 23.65
CA SER A 127 -29.49 2.13 22.84
C SER A 127 -29.31 0.95 21.87
N SER A 128 -28.92 1.23 20.63
CA SER A 128 -28.50 0.22 19.65
C SER A 128 -27.00 0.31 19.40
N THR A 129 -26.38 -0.82 19.04
CA THR A 129 -25.00 -0.84 18.54
C THR A 129 -25.05 -1.08 17.04
N THR A 130 -24.46 -0.16 16.28
CA THR A 130 -24.39 -0.23 14.82
C THR A 130 -22.94 -0.46 14.39
N VAL A 131 -22.72 -1.52 13.61
CA VAL A 131 -21.47 -1.71 12.87
C VAL A 131 -21.73 -1.15 11.48
N SER A 132 -21.04 -0.08 11.10
CA SER A 132 -21.25 0.58 9.80
C SER A 132 -20.84 -0.28 8.61
N GLY A 133 -19.97 -1.28 8.83
CA GLY A 133 -19.34 -2.06 7.77
C GLY A 133 -18.44 -1.21 6.88
N SER A 134 -17.89 -0.10 7.39
CA SER A 134 -17.07 0.83 6.63
C SER A 134 -15.71 1.13 7.26
N ILE A 135 -14.72 1.44 6.41
CA ILE A 135 -13.41 1.97 6.79
C ILE A 135 -13.14 3.20 5.92
N THR A 136 -12.80 4.34 6.53
CA THR A 136 -12.38 5.52 5.79
C THR A 136 -10.86 5.55 5.70
N ALA A 137 -10.33 5.38 4.49
CA ALA A 137 -8.90 5.44 4.22
C ALA A 137 -8.51 6.80 3.65
N ALA A 138 -7.47 7.42 4.20
CA ALA A 138 -7.00 8.75 3.79
C ALA A 138 -5.58 8.69 3.21
N ASN A 139 -5.41 9.35 2.07
CA ASN A 139 -4.11 9.58 1.43
C ASN A 139 -3.83 11.08 1.36
N ALA A 140 -3.00 11.56 2.29
CA ALA A 140 -2.58 12.96 2.32
C ALA A 140 -1.49 13.30 1.28
N GLY A 141 -1.04 12.31 0.50
CA GLY A 141 0.09 12.48 -0.41
C GLY A 141 -0.29 12.92 -1.82
N SER A 142 0.73 13.27 -2.61
CA SER A 142 0.58 13.79 -3.98
C SER A 142 0.43 12.69 -5.05
N MET A 143 0.51 11.41 -4.67
CA MET A 143 0.31 10.28 -5.56
C MET A 143 -0.72 9.32 -5.00
N ALA A 144 -1.46 8.67 -5.90
CA ALA A 144 -2.42 7.65 -5.50
C ALA A 144 -1.72 6.43 -4.88
N THR A 145 -2.38 5.81 -3.90
CA THR A 145 -1.84 4.71 -3.10
C THR A 145 -2.80 3.52 -3.08
N ARG A 146 -2.26 2.32 -2.92
CA ARG A 146 -3.02 1.07 -2.99
C ARG A 146 -3.01 0.38 -1.62
N PRO A 147 -4.17 0.04 -1.05
CA PRO A 147 -4.24 -0.59 0.26
C PRO A 147 -3.95 -2.10 0.19
N VAL A 148 -3.54 -2.67 1.31
CA VAL A 148 -3.58 -4.12 1.53
C VAL A 148 -4.84 -4.43 2.34
N LEU A 149 -5.69 -5.31 1.82
CA LEU A 149 -6.98 -5.66 2.40
C LEU A 149 -6.92 -7.10 2.90
N THR A 150 -7.31 -7.33 4.14
CA THR A 150 -7.33 -8.66 4.75
C THR A 150 -8.75 -8.98 5.18
N ILE A 151 -9.31 -10.05 4.64
CA ILE A 151 -10.64 -10.56 5.01
C ILE A 151 -10.44 -11.78 5.89
N THR A 152 -11.05 -11.78 7.07
CA THR A 152 -11.05 -12.93 7.98
C THR A 152 -12.45 -13.52 8.04
N GLY A 153 -12.57 -14.83 7.78
CA GLY A 153 -13.84 -15.55 7.81
C GLY A 153 -14.35 -15.86 9.23
N PRO A 154 -15.59 -16.36 9.36
CA PRO A 154 -16.38 -17.02 8.31
C PRO A 154 -17.21 -16.05 7.46
N VAL A 155 -17.02 -16.05 6.13
CA VAL A 155 -17.77 -15.19 5.21
C VAL A 155 -17.93 -15.84 3.84
N VAL A 156 -19.12 -15.70 3.24
CA VAL A 156 -19.46 -16.25 1.92
C VAL A 156 -19.57 -15.12 0.91
N GLN A 157 -18.81 -15.25 -0.19
CA GLN A 157 -18.77 -14.30 -1.28
C GLN A 157 -18.61 -12.83 -0.83
N PRO A 158 -17.52 -12.50 -0.11
CA PRO A 158 -17.28 -11.14 0.33
C PRO A 158 -17.02 -10.20 -0.85
N VAL A 159 -17.53 -8.99 -0.69
CA VAL A 159 -17.43 -7.88 -1.65
C VAL A 159 -16.92 -6.65 -0.93
N ILE A 160 -15.89 -6.05 -1.48
CA ILE A 160 -15.35 -4.77 -1.00
C ILE A 160 -15.71 -3.71 -2.04
N THR A 161 -16.55 -2.75 -1.64
CA THR A 161 -16.88 -1.59 -2.45
C THR A 161 -16.08 -0.39 -1.96
N VAL A 162 -15.31 0.24 -2.83
CA VAL A 162 -14.54 1.44 -2.53
C VAL A 162 -15.21 2.63 -3.20
N GLN A 163 -15.64 3.59 -2.38
CA GLN A 163 -16.22 4.85 -2.82
C GLN A 163 -15.19 5.95 -2.63
N ALA A 164 -14.67 6.48 -3.73
CA ALA A 164 -13.78 7.64 -3.70
C ALA A 164 -14.58 8.90 -3.34
N ALA A 165 -13.94 9.88 -2.69
CA ALA A 165 -14.58 11.16 -2.37
C ALA A 165 -15.13 11.90 -3.61
N GLY A 166 -14.54 11.67 -4.79
CA GLY A 166 -15.00 12.20 -6.08
C GLY A 166 -16.20 11.45 -6.70
N GLY A 167 -16.81 10.50 -5.99
CA GLY A 167 -17.99 9.75 -6.45
C GLY A 167 -17.69 8.50 -7.30
N ALA A 168 -16.43 8.27 -7.67
CA ALA A 168 -16.05 7.04 -8.36
C ALA A 168 -16.23 5.83 -7.44
N VAL A 169 -16.85 4.77 -7.95
CA VAL A 169 -17.10 3.53 -7.21
C VAL A 169 -16.38 2.38 -7.88
N THR A 170 -15.60 1.63 -7.12
CA THR A 170 -14.92 0.40 -7.54
C THR A 170 -15.36 -0.76 -6.67
N GLN A 171 -15.53 -1.94 -7.25
CA GLN A 171 -15.94 -3.12 -6.51
C GLN A 171 -14.97 -4.27 -6.79
N LEU A 172 -14.46 -4.88 -5.72
CA LEU A 172 -13.64 -6.08 -5.75
C LEU A 172 -14.41 -7.20 -5.04
N ALA A 173 -14.78 -8.24 -5.76
CA ALA A 173 -15.58 -9.35 -5.24
C ALA A 173 -14.75 -10.64 -5.23
N TYR A 174 -14.94 -11.45 -4.18
CA TYR A 174 -14.40 -12.80 -4.07
C TYR A 174 -15.53 -13.81 -4.22
N GLY A 175 -15.43 -14.71 -5.18
CA GLY A 175 -16.52 -15.62 -5.55
C GLY A 175 -16.64 -16.90 -4.70
N ASP A 176 -15.75 -17.11 -3.74
CA ASP A 176 -15.66 -18.32 -2.91
C ASP A 176 -15.98 -17.98 -1.42
N GLN A 177 -16.01 -18.99 -0.56
CA GLN A 177 -16.21 -18.83 0.89
C GLN A 177 -14.88 -18.86 1.65
N LEU A 178 -14.85 -18.20 2.80
CA LEU A 178 -13.78 -18.28 3.79
C LEU A 178 -14.37 -18.93 5.04
N GLY A 179 -13.71 -19.98 5.54
CA GLY A 179 -14.06 -20.64 6.78
C GLY A 179 -13.70 -19.81 8.01
N ALA A 180 -14.07 -20.28 9.19
CA ALA A 180 -13.66 -19.65 10.44
C ALA A 180 -12.14 -19.73 10.60
N GLY A 181 -11.49 -18.58 10.83
CA GLY A 181 -10.03 -18.49 10.97
C GLY A 181 -9.25 -18.39 9.64
N ASP A 182 -9.92 -18.57 8.49
CA ASP A 182 -9.29 -18.33 7.20
C ASP A 182 -9.02 -16.84 6.99
N THR A 183 -7.83 -16.53 6.47
CA THR A 183 -7.39 -15.17 6.18
C THR A 183 -7.05 -15.03 4.71
N LEU A 184 -7.76 -14.14 4.02
CA LEU A 184 -7.51 -13.78 2.63
C LEU A 184 -6.85 -12.40 2.58
N VAL A 185 -5.58 -12.37 2.18
CA VAL A 185 -4.79 -11.14 2.00
C VAL A 185 -4.82 -10.74 0.53
N LEU A 186 -5.31 -9.54 0.28
CA LEU A 186 -5.42 -8.90 -1.03
C LEU A 186 -4.42 -7.74 -1.09
N ASP A 187 -3.32 -7.93 -1.81
CA ASP A 187 -2.38 -6.85 -2.08
C ASP A 187 -2.81 -6.13 -3.35
N CYS A 188 -3.35 -4.92 -3.20
CA CYS A 188 -3.86 -4.15 -4.33
C CYS A 188 -2.77 -3.49 -5.15
N ASP A 189 -1.52 -3.46 -4.68
CA ASP A 189 -0.36 -2.97 -5.44
C ASP A 189 0.25 -4.10 -6.27
N ALA A 190 0.49 -5.26 -5.63
CA ALA A 190 1.01 -6.44 -6.32
C ALA A 190 -0.06 -7.20 -7.13
N HIS A 191 -1.33 -6.82 -7.01
CA HIS A 191 -2.48 -7.51 -7.61
C HIS A 191 -2.55 -9.00 -7.24
N THR A 192 -2.27 -9.33 -5.98
CA THR A 192 -2.25 -10.72 -5.49
C THR A 192 -3.36 -10.97 -4.48
N ALA A 193 -3.78 -12.23 -4.40
CA ALA A 193 -4.76 -12.71 -3.44
C ALA A 193 -4.27 -14.03 -2.86
N VAL A 194 -3.96 -14.03 -1.57
CA VAL A 194 -3.30 -15.14 -0.89
C VAL A 194 -4.15 -15.57 0.30
N LEU A 195 -4.56 -16.83 0.32
CA LEU A 195 -5.27 -17.47 1.42
C LEU A 195 -4.27 -18.15 2.37
N ASN A 196 -4.38 -17.86 3.66
CA ASN A 196 -3.58 -18.45 4.74
C ASN A 196 -2.08 -18.41 4.44
N GLY A 197 -1.62 -17.31 3.82
CA GLY A 197 -0.22 -17.02 3.51
C GLY A 197 0.42 -17.84 2.38
N THR A 198 -0.29 -18.79 1.77
CA THR A 198 0.33 -19.76 0.83
C THR A 198 -0.45 -19.95 -0.47
N ALA A 199 -1.77 -20.06 -0.42
CA ALA A 199 -2.57 -20.45 -1.58
C ALA A 199 -3.05 -19.23 -2.38
N SER A 200 -2.68 -19.15 -3.66
CA SER A 200 -3.21 -18.11 -4.54
C SER A 200 -4.71 -18.32 -4.81
N ARG A 201 -5.49 -17.25 -4.59
CA ARG A 201 -6.93 -17.20 -4.84
C ARG A 201 -7.32 -16.18 -5.90
N ARG A 202 -6.33 -15.69 -6.68
CA ARG A 202 -6.53 -14.64 -7.69
C ARG A 202 -7.61 -14.95 -8.72
N ARG A 203 -7.80 -16.23 -9.08
CA ARG A 203 -8.81 -16.69 -10.04
C ARG A 203 -10.27 -16.49 -9.59
N TYR A 204 -10.48 -16.36 -8.28
CA TYR A 204 -11.80 -16.16 -7.69
C TYR A 204 -12.13 -14.68 -7.49
N LEU A 205 -11.19 -13.78 -7.79
CA LEU A 205 -11.42 -12.34 -7.71
C LEU A 205 -11.95 -11.79 -9.02
N SER A 206 -12.99 -10.96 -8.92
CA SER A 206 -13.55 -10.18 -10.02
C SER A 206 -13.61 -8.69 -9.67
N GLY A 207 -13.44 -7.84 -10.69
CA GLY A 207 -13.47 -6.39 -10.56
C GLY A 207 -12.08 -5.73 -10.51
N PRO A 208 -12.04 -4.37 -10.51
CA PRO A 208 -10.79 -3.62 -10.51
C PRO A 208 -10.14 -3.62 -9.12
N TRP A 209 -8.82 -3.48 -9.10
CA TRP A 209 -8.09 -3.27 -7.85
C TRP A 209 -8.31 -1.86 -7.33
N PRO A 210 -8.72 -1.70 -6.06
CA PRO A 210 -9.00 -0.39 -5.50
C PRO A 210 -7.73 0.45 -5.33
N GLU A 211 -7.92 1.76 -5.43
CA GLU A 211 -6.87 2.76 -5.29
C GLU A 211 -7.44 3.97 -4.54
N ILE A 212 -6.62 4.60 -3.70
CA ILE A 212 -6.96 5.81 -2.95
C ILE A 212 -6.25 6.98 -3.62
N ALA A 213 -7.04 7.87 -4.22
CA ALA A 213 -6.53 9.01 -4.97
C ALA A 213 -5.63 9.93 -4.12
N ALA A 214 -4.76 10.68 -4.79
CA ALA A 214 -3.90 11.67 -4.16
C ALA A 214 -4.73 12.75 -3.43
N GLY A 215 -4.28 13.17 -2.25
CA GLY A 215 -4.91 14.23 -1.45
C GLY A 215 -6.38 13.97 -1.08
N SER A 216 -6.80 12.70 -1.05
CA SER A 216 -8.21 12.33 -0.97
C SER A 216 -8.47 11.22 0.04
N THR A 217 -9.75 10.93 0.26
CA THR A 217 -10.23 9.83 1.07
C THR A 217 -11.05 8.86 0.23
N ALA A 218 -11.06 7.60 0.64
CA ALA A 218 -11.90 6.56 0.07
C ALA A 218 -12.58 5.78 1.20
N THR A 219 -13.88 5.55 1.06
CA THR A 219 -14.67 4.75 1.99
C THR A 219 -14.75 3.33 1.46
N LEU A 220 -14.15 2.38 2.18
CA LEU A 220 -14.26 0.95 1.91
C LEU A 220 -15.47 0.41 2.65
N LEU A 221 -16.39 -0.22 1.93
CA LEU A 221 -17.59 -0.85 2.45
C LEU A 221 -17.44 -2.37 2.33
N PHE A 222 -17.62 -3.07 3.44
CA PHE A 222 -17.56 -4.52 3.50
C PHE A 222 -18.96 -5.10 3.40
N ARG A 223 -19.19 -5.95 2.41
CA ARG A 223 -20.45 -6.67 2.20
C ARG A 223 -20.15 -8.14 1.94
N ALA A 224 -21.15 -8.99 2.13
CA ALA A 224 -21.08 -10.40 1.81
C ALA A 224 -22.47 -10.92 1.45
N ALA A 225 -22.54 -12.03 0.71
CA ALA A 225 -23.81 -12.71 0.48
C ALA A 225 -24.38 -13.28 1.78
N SER A 226 -23.52 -13.86 2.61
CA SER A 226 -23.81 -14.24 3.99
C SER A 226 -22.51 -14.29 4.80
N GLY A 227 -22.63 -14.19 6.11
CA GLY A 227 -21.51 -14.28 7.04
C GLY A 227 -22.00 -14.12 8.46
N SER A 228 -21.25 -14.65 9.40
CA SER A 228 -21.52 -14.47 10.83
C SER A 228 -20.32 -13.78 11.47
N ALA A 229 -20.54 -13.15 12.62
CA ALA A 229 -19.42 -12.84 13.49
C ALA A 229 -18.59 -14.13 13.72
N PRO A 230 -17.25 -14.06 13.72
CA PRO A 230 -16.41 -12.86 13.71
C PRO A 230 -15.84 -12.45 12.33
N ALA A 231 -16.64 -12.43 11.25
CA ALA A 231 -16.16 -11.95 9.95
C ALA A 231 -15.70 -10.48 10.01
N THR A 232 -14.48 -10.21 9.53
CA THR A 232 -13.88 -8.87 9.56
C THR A 232 -13.14 -8.54 8.27
N LEU A 233 -13.16 -7.27 7.90
CA LEU A 233 -12.30 -6.65 6.91
C LEU A 233 -11.32 -5.74 7.63
N SER A 234 -10.03 -5.92 7.39
CA SER A 234 -8.97 -5.04 7.86
C SER A 234 -8.23 -4.45 6.67
N ALA A 235 -8.05 -3.14 6.64
CA ALA A 235 -7.32 -2.44 5.59
C ALA A 235 -6.08 -1.79 6.20
N SER A 236 -4.96 -1.85 5.47
CA SER A 236 -3.75 -1.13 5.82
C SER A 236 -3.22 -0.36 4.60
N TRP A 237 -2.80 0.88 4.81
CA TRP A 237 -2.35 1.75 3.73
C TRP A 237 -1.36 2.79 4.24
N ARG A 238 -0.62 3.39 3.31
CA ARG A 238 0.30 4.51 3.57
C ARG A 238 -0.01 5.62 2.58
N SER A 239 0.05 6.87 3.05
CA SER A 239 0.03 8.02 2.13
C SER A 239 1.25 7.95 1.20
N ALA A 240 1.09 8.32 -0.07
CA ALA A 240 2.13 8.20 -1.09
C ALA A 240 2.40 9.54 -1.79
N TRP A 241 3.66 9.86 -2.03
CA TRP A 241 4.11 11.06 -2.73
C TRP A 241 4.94 10.67 -3.95
N MET A 242 4.99 11.58 -4.93
CA MET A 242 6.07 11.61 -5.92
C MET A 242 7.36 11.98 -5.21
#